data_AF-A0A4P5QUR7-F1
#
_entry.id   AF-A0A4P5QUR7-F1
#
_cell.length_a   1.000
_cell.length_b   1.000
_cell.length_c   1.000
_cell.angle_alpha   90.00
_cell.angle_beta   90.00
_cell.angle_gamma   90.00
#
_symmetry.space_group_name_H-M   'P 1'
#
loop_
_entity.id
_entity.type
_entity.pdbx_description
1 polymer ?
#
loop_
_entity_poly.entity_id
_entity_poly.type
_entity_poly.pdbx_seq_one_letter_code
_entity_poly.pdbx_strand_id
1 'polypeptide(L)'
;MKKITKWMTASLVLVGLVACQPSVPETAPELPTSPEALFQSLRYVAVRKDVTHLKQIHTTYPNIVFSNAFWCAYMAKSLDLQLTPEDATLFGVEDLVKEYDNFNSSRLPQIETANYNLDQATKTFQANLFRLTKGFNAEAWKKMKILSKEETVQAGRPLVQMGLGVSKDKQLMVLSCMPLPGKGEKKQWVIVTIQMTVNKNGLMR
;
A
#
# COMPACT_ATOMS: atom_id res chain seq x y z
N MET A 1 30.31 -20.25 -40.46
CA MET A 1 29.48 -20.95 -39.45
C MET A 1 29.80 -20.41 -38.06
N LYS A 2 28.87 -19.76 -37.38
CA LYS A 2 28.78 -19.68 -35.90
C LYS A 2 27.37 -19.22 -35.51
N LYS A 3 26.89 -19.80 -34.41
CA LYS A 3 25.49 -20.12 -34.09
C LYS A 3 24.58 -18.90 -33.84
N ILE A 4 23.34 -19.03 -34.29
CA ILE A 4 22.17 -18.23 -33.91
C ILE A 4 21.88 -18.45 -32.43
N THR A 5 21.71 -17.38 -31.66
CA THR A 5 21.00 -17.43 -30.37
C THR A 5 19.89 -16.38 -30.42
N LYS A 6 18.70 -16.84 -30.81
CA LYS A 6 17.44 -16.10 -30.67
C LYS A 6 17.18 -15.90 -29.17
N TRP A 7 17.31 -14.67 -28.68
CA TRP A 7 16.67 -14.31 -27.42
C TRP A 7 15.18 -14.12 -27.71
N MET A 8 14.39 -15.14 -27.40
CA MET A 8 12.95 -15.01 -27.34
C MET A 8 12.61 -14.06 -26.19
N THR A 9 12.29 -12.81 -26.51
CA THR A 9 11.49 -11.95 -25.63
C THR A 9 10.08 -12.52 -25.58
N ALA A 10 9.89 -13.51 -24.71
CA ALA A 10 8.59 -14.01 -24.33
C ALA A 10 8.27 -13.47 -22.94
N SER A 11 7.48 -12.41 -22.88
CA SER A 11 6.69 -12.06 -21.69
C SER A 11 5.51 -11.22 -22.14
N LEU A 12 4.53 -11.92 -22.72
CA LEU A 12 3.18 -11.42 -22.90
C LEU A 12 2.27 -12.50 -22.33
N VAL A 13 1.86 -12.32 -21.08
CA VAL A 13 0.70 -13.01 -20.50
C VAL A 13 -0.18 -11.92 -19.90
N LEU A 14 -0.87 -11.19 -20.78
CA LEU A 14 -2.11 -10.51 -20.44
C LEU A 14 -3.18 -11.58 -20.29
N VAL A 15 -3.23 -12.25 -19.12
CA VAL A 15 -4.41 -13.02 -18.75
C VAL A 15 -5.26 -12.09 -17.90
N GLY A 16 -6.33 -11.59 -18.53
CA GLY A 16 -7.41 -10.92 -17.83
C GLY A 16 -8.01 -11.88 -16.82
N LEU A 17 -7.55 -11.79 -15.57
CA LEU A 17 -8.23 -12.34 -14.42
C LEU A 17 -9.46 -11.47 -14.15
N VAL A 18 -10.52 -11.65 -14.95
CA VAL A 18 -11.88 -11.46 -14.43
C VAL A 18 -12.27 -12.74 -13.67
N ALA A 19 -11.40 -13.18 -12.76
CA ALA A 19 -11.86 -14.00 -11.66
C ALA A 19 -12.86 -13.13 -10.89
N CYS A 20 -14.03 -13.70 -10.55
CA CYS A 20 -15.02 -13.03 -9.71
C CYS A 20 -14.30 -12.66 -8.41
N GLN A 21 -13.86 -11.40 -8.30
CA GLN A 21 -13.03 -11.00 -7.19
C GLN A 21 -13.89 -11.05 -5.94
N PRO A 22 -13.41 -11.63 -4.83
CA PRO A 22 -14.24 -11.80 -3.66
C PRO A 22 -14.84 -10.47 -3.21
N SER A 23 -16.04 -10.52 -2.65
CA SER A 23 -16.67 -9.37 -2.00
C SER A 23 -15.76 -8.85 -0.87
N VAL A 24 -16.02 -7.61 -0.45
CA VAL A 24 -15.34 -7.08 0.73
C VAL A 24 -15.64 -7.98 1.92
N PRO A 25 -14.64 -8.44 2.68
CA PRO A 25 -14.87 -9.28 3.85
C PRO A 25 -15.87 -8.65 4.83
N GLU A 26 -16.71 -9.48 5.44
CA GLU A 26 -17.67 -9.04 6.46
C GLU A 26 -17.04 -9.02 7.84
N THR A 27 -16.11 -9.94 8.10
CA THR A 27 -15.31 -10.05 9.32
C THR A 27 -13.84 -9.75 9.02
N ALA A 28 -13.06 -9.46 10.08
CA ALA A 28 -11.63 -9.19 9.97
C ALA A 28 -10.92 -10.38 9.30
N PRO A 29 -10.24 -10.18 8.16
CA PRO A 29 -9.47 -11.22 7.51
C PRO A 29 -8.33 -11.75 8.38
N GLU A 30 -7.83 -12.94 8.07
CA GLU A 30 -6.52 -13.36 8.60
C GLU A 30 -5.39 -12.45 8.11
N LEU A 31 -4.23 -12.55 8.76
CA LEU A 31 -3.01 -11.88 8.32
C LEU A 31 -2.74 -12.16 6.83
N PRO A 32 -2.41 -11.12 6.04
CA PRO A 32 -2.33 -11.26 4.59
C PRO A 32 -1.12 -12.12 4.18
N THR A 33 -1.39 -13.31 3.64
CA THR A 33 -0.38 -14.27 3.14
C THR A 33 -0.17 -14.23 1.63
N SER A 34 -0.83 -13.29 0.93
CA SER A 34 -0.62 -12.99 -0.48
C SER A 34 -0.85 -11.49 -0.77
N PRO A 35 -0.40 -10.97 -1.91
CA PRO A 35 -0.77 -9.64 -2.41
C PRO A 35 -2.29 -9.42 -2.42
N GLU A 36 -3.04 -10.39 -2.92
CA GLU A 36 -4.50 -10.31 -3.02
C GLU A 36 -5.16 -10.27 -1.65
N ALA A 37 -4.66 -11.04 -0.68
CA ALA A 37 -5.13 -11.00 0.70
C ALA A 37 -4.84 -9.65 1.37
N LEU A 38 -3.71 -9.02 1.03
CA LEU A 38 -3.37 -7.66 1.46
C LEU A 38 -4.36 -6.64 0.88
N PHE A 39 -4.72 -6.77 -0.39
CA PHE A 39 -5.77 -5.94 -1.00
C PHE A 39 -7.14 -6.15 -0.33
N GLN A 40 -7.53 -7.38 0.00
CA GLN A 40 -8.78 -7.63 0.74
C GLN A 40 -8.77 -7.03 2.15
N SER A 41 -7.64 -7.11 2.85
CA SER A 41 -7.45 -6.44 4.14
C SER A 41 -7.63 -4.92 4.02
N LEU A 42 -7.08 -4.30 2.98
CA LEU A 42 -7.26 -2.86 2.74
C LEU A 42 -8.72 -2.50 2.44
N ARG A 43 -9.41 -3.27 1.59
CA ARG A 43 -10.85 -3.07 1.32
C ARG A 43 -11.68 -3.22 2.60
N TYR A 44 -11.37 -4.22 3.42
CA TYR A 44 -12.01 -4.44 4.72
C TYR A 44 -11.88 -3.20 5.61
N VAL A 45 -10.65 -2.73 5.86
CA VAL A 45 -10.41 -1.51 6.65
C VAL A 45 -11.13 -0.31 6.06
N ALA A 46 -11.06 -0.12 4.74
CA ALA A 46 -11.64 1.04 4.09
C ALA A 46 -13.17 1.10 4.22
N VAL A 47 -13.85 -0.05 4.17
CA VAL A 47 -15.32 -0.15 4.24
C VAL A 47 -15.83 -0.27 5.68
N ARG A 48 -15.15 -1.06 6.52
CA ARG A 48 -15.59 -1.35 7.90
C ARG A 48 -15.00 -0.41 8.95
N LYS A 49 -13.97 0.36 8.57
CA LYS A 49 -13.24 1.29 9.46
C LYS A 49 -12.63 0.60 10.69
N ASP A 50 -12.27 -0.68 10.56
CA ASP A 50 -11.62 -1.45 11.62
C ASP A 50 -10.14 -1.06 11.75
N VAL A 51 -9.86 -0.18 12.70
CA VAL A 51 -8.51 0.30 13.00
C VAL A 51 -7.68 -0.77 13.71
N THR A 52 -8.31 -1.72 14.41
CA THR A 52 -7.60 -2.85 15.03
C THR A 52 -7.01 -3.77 13.95
N HIS A 53 -7.79 -4.07 12.91
CA HIS A 53 -7.29 -4.84 11.76
C HIS A 53 -6.22 -4.07 10.98
N LEU A 54 -6.38 -2.76 10.80
CA LEU A 54 -5.36 -1.93 10.14
C LEU A 54 -3.99 -2.03 10.82
N LYS A 55 -3.95 -2.12 12.16
CA LYS A 55 -2.69 -2.25 12.91
C LYS A 55 -1.94 -3.56 12.60
N GLN A 56 -2.63 -4.56 12.06
CA GLN A 56 -2.04 -5.81 11.58
C GLN A 56 -1.46 -5.70 10.16
N ILE A 57 -1.84 -4.66 9.41
CA ILE A 57 -1.25 -4.30 8.11
C ILE A 57 0.00 -3.46 8.38
N HIS A 58 1.11 -4.14 8.69
CA HIS A 58 2.38 -3.47 9.01
C HIS A 58 3.47 -3.77 7.98
N THR A 59 4.58 -3.05 8.12
CA THR A 59 5.87 -3.33 7.49
C THR A 59 6.88 -3.43 8.62
N THR A 60 7.52 -4.59 8.86
CA THR A 60 8.57 -4.71 9.90
C THR A 60 9.98 -4.45 9.36
N TYR A 61 10.13 -4.07 8.09
CA TYR A 61 11.42 -3.61 7.58
C TYR A 61 11.65 -2.16 8.02
N PRO A 62 12.63 -1.87 8.89
CA PRO A 62 12.90 -0.49 9.30
C PRO A 62 13.14 0.42 8.10
N ASN A 63 13.97 -0.04 7.15
CA ASN A 63 14.29 0.69 5.92
C ASN A 63 13.09 0.97 5.00
N ILE A 64 12.00 0.19 5.11
CA ILE A 64 10.77 0.40 4.32
C ILE A 64 9.79 1.28 5.09
N VAL A 65 9.57 1.03 6.38
CA VAL A 65 8.55 1.75 7.16
C VAL A 65 8.91 3.22 7.35
N PHE A 66 10.20 3.56 7.56
CA PHE A 66 10.63 4.95 7.67
C PHE A 66 10.28 5.74 6.39
N SER A 67 10.65 5.21 5.21
CA SER A 67 10.38 5.88 3.94
C SER A 67 8.88 5.91 3.61
N ASN A 68 8.18 4.81 3.89
CA ASN A 68 6.76 4.67 3.54
C ASN A 68 5.83 5.52 4.39
N ALA A 69 6.16 5.75 5.65
CA ALA A 69 5.37 6.63 6.49
C ALA A 69 5.21 8.01 5.83
N PHE A 70 6.33 8.59 5.36
CA PHE A 70 6.34 9.88 4.66
C PHE A 70 5.79 9.80 3.25
N TRP A 71 6.03 8.71 2.52
CA TRP A 71 5.44 8.53 1.19
C TRP A 71 3.91 8.46 1.24
N CYS A 72 3.34 7.74 2.20
CA CYS A 72 1.89 7.70 2.41
C CYS A 72 1.33 9.07 2.80
N ALA A 73 2.04 9.83 3.63
CA ALA A 73 1.67 11.21 3.96
C ALA A 73 1.65 12.11 2.72
N TYR A 74 2.70 12.05 1.89
CA TYR A 74 2.77 12.78 0.62
C TYR A 74 1.60 12.42 -0.31
N MET A 75 1.31 11.12 -0.47
CA MET A 75 0.18 10.66 -1.29
C MET A 75 -1.16 11.15 -0.74
N ALA A 76 -1.36 11.12 0.58
CA ALA A 76 -2.58 11.60 1.21
C ALA A 76 -2.79 13.11 1.03
N LYS A 77 -1.73 13.90 1.22
CA LYS A 77 -1.73 15.36 0.97
C LYS A 77 -2.08 15.67 -0.48
N SER A 78 -1.56 14.87 -1.40
CA SER A 78 -1.82 15.02 -2.83
C SER A 78 -3.29 14.75 -3.23
N LEU A 79 -4.05 14.11 -2.34
CA LEU A 79 -5.50 13.91 -2.43
C LEU A 79 -6.31 14.89 -1.56
N ASP A 80 -5.65 15.86 -0.92
CA ASP A 80 -6.28 16.82 0.00
C ASP A 80 -6.97 16.15 1.20
N LEU A 81 -6.53 14.94 1.53
CA LEU A 81 -6.94 14.24 2.75
C LEU A 81 -6.13 14.83 3.87
N GLN A 82 -6.71 15.08 5.05
CA GLN A 82 -5.99 15.49 6.26
C GLN A 82 -6.19 14.45 7.35
N LEU A 83 -5.22 14.32 8.26
CA LEU A 83 -5.43 13.58 9.49
C LEU A 83 -6.17 14.52 10.45
N THR A 84 -7.34 14.12 10.95
CA THR A 84 -8.02 14.94 11.96
C THR A 84 -7.31 14.81 13.32
N PRO A 85 -7.54 15.73 14.28
CA PRO A 85 -7.01 15.57 15.63
C PRO A 85 -7.40 14.23 16.27
N GLU A 86 -8.64 13.78 16.06
CA GLU A 86 -9.14 12.51 16.58
C GLU A 86 -8.42 11.31 15.95
N ASP A 87 -8.17 11.35 14.64
CA ASP A 87 -7.38 10.34 13.96
C ASP A 87 -5.94 10.33 14.51
N ALA A 88 -5.33 11.50 14.72
CA ALA A 88 -3.97 11.61 15.23
C ALA A 88 -3.84 10.97 16.62
N THR A 89 -4.80 11.23 17.52
CA THR A 89 -4.86 10.60 18.84
C THR A 89 -5.12 9.11 18.79
N LEU A 90 -5.94 8.63 17.84
CA LEU A 90 -6.20 7.20 17.68
C LEU A 90 -4.94 6.39 17.35
N PHE A 91 -3.98 7.00 16.65
CA PHE A 91 -2.70 6.38 16.30
C PHE A 91 -1.53 6.81 17.21
N GLY A 92 -1.73 7.79 18.10
CA GLY A 92 -0.67 8.32 18.97
C GLY A 92 0.44 9.02 18.19
N VAL A 93 0.06 9.87 17.22
CA VAL A 93 0.97 10.57 16.30
C VAL A 93 0.78 12.09 16.32
N GLU A 94 0.15 12.64 17.35
CA GLU A 94 -0.22 14.05 17.48
C GLU A 94 0.98 14.98 17.27
N ASP A 95 2.09 14.69 17.94
CA ASP A 95 3.32 15.49 17.85
C ASP A 95 4.02 15.36 16.49
N LEU A 96 3.73 14.28 15.76
CA LEU A 96 4.34 14.00 14.46
C LEU A 96 3.56 14.67 13.32
N VAL A 97 2.30 15.10 13.52
CA VAL A 97 1.43 15.71 12.48
C VAL A 97 2.13 16.79 11.70
N LYS A 98 2.75 17.72 12.42
CA LYS A 98 3.43 18.86 11.81
C LYS A 98 4.66 18.43 11.04
N GLU A 99 5.37 17.40 11.47
CA GLU A 99 6.61 16.95 10.82
C GLU A 99 6.34 16.36 9.44
N TYR A 100 5.29 15.53 9.30
CA TYR A 100 4.98 14.93 8.00
C TYR A 100 4.15 15.82 7.07
N ASP A 101 3.19 16.63 7.57
CA ASP A 101 2.41 17.51 6.69
C ASP A 101 3.27 18.66 6.11
N ASN A 102 4.32 19.06 6.84
CA ASN A 102 5.33 20.02 6.37
C ASN A 102 6.54 19.37 5.69
N PHE A 103 6.56 18.04 5.55
CA PHE A 103 7.65 17.35 4.88
C PHE A 103 7.70 17.70 3.40
N ASN A 104 8.61 18.61 3.04
CA ASN A 104 8.94 19.06 1.69
C ASN A 104 10.32 18.56 1.23
N SER A 105 10.95 17.65 1.97
CA SER A 105 12.28 17.15 1.60
C SER A 105 12.17 16.19 0.41
N SER A 106 13.05 16.36 -0.58
CA SER A 106 13.22 15.41 -1.69
C SER A 106 13.79 14.06 -1.24
N ARG A 107 14.23 13.93 0.02
CA ARG A 107 14.76 12.70 0.60
C ARG A 107 13.93 12.28 1.81
N LEU A 108 13.17 11.19 1.64
CA LEU A 108 12.44 10.51 2.72
C LEU A 108 13.43 10.00 3.78
N PRO A 109 13.11 10.05 5.08
CA PRO A 109 13.95 9.45 6.11
C PRO A 109 14.00 7.94 5.88
N GLN A 110 15.22 7.39 5.80
CA GLN A 110 15.44 5.96 5.56
C GLN A 110 15.89 5.20 6.80
N ILE A 111 16.22 5.92 7.87
CA ILE A 111 16.78 5.40 9.12
C ILE A 111 16.17 6.11 10.32
N GLU A 112 16.33 5.48 11.47
CA GLU A 112 15.98 6.02 12.78
C GLU A 112 16.77 7.31 13.10
N THR A 113 16.13 8.21 13.83
CA THR A 113 16.76 9.44 14.36
C THR A 113 16.45 9.56 15.85
N ALA A 114 17.11 10.49 16.55
CA ALA A 114 16.85 10.74 17.97
C ALA A 114 15.39 11.08 18.29
N ASN A 115 14.64 11.64 17.33
CA ASN A 115 13.26 12.08 17.52
C ASN A 115 12.24 11.24 16.72
N TYR A 116 12.71 10.23 15.96
CA TYR A 116 11.88 9.41 15.09
C TYR A 116 12.40 7.97 15.04
N ASN A 117 11.83 7.12 15.90
CA ASN A 117 12.16 5.71 16.04
C ASN A 117 11.22 4.80 15.25
N LEU A 118 11.48 3.49 15.30
CA LEU A 118 10.71 2.49 14.56
C LEU A 118 9.23 2.43 14.97
N ASP A 119 8.92 2.62 16.25
CA ASP A 119 7.54 2.63 16.76
C ASP A 119 6.77 3.84 16.21
N GLN A 120 7.37 5.03 16.29
CA GLN A 120 6.83 6.26 15.71
C GLN A 120 6.64 6.13 14.21
N ALA A 121 7.59 5.52 13.48
CA ALA A 121 7.45 5.29 12.05
C ALA A 121 6.33 4.32 11.70
N THR A 122 6.14 3.27 12.51
CA THR A 122 5.07 2.30 12.32
C THR A 122 3.70 2.94 12.55
N LYS A 123 3.54 3.70 13.65
CA LYS A 123 2.31 4.44 13.94
C LYS A 123 2.00 5.48 12.85
N THR A 124 3.02 6.20 12.39
CA THR A 124 2.89 7.20 11.31
C THR A 124 2.50 6.55 10.00
N PHE A 125 3.08 5.40 9.66
CA PHE A 125 2.67 4.62 8.49
C PHE A 125 1.20 4.19 8.59
N GLN A 126 0.77 3.64 9.72
CA GLN A 126 -0.61 3.20 9.93
C GLN A 126 -1.61 4.37 9.86
N ALA A 127 -1.29 5.50 10.49
CA ALA A 127 -2.12 6.70 10.44
C ALA A 127 -2.29 7.22 9.00
N ASN A 128 -1.20 7.29 8.23
CA ASN A 128 -1.27 7.73 6.84
C ASN A 128 -1.91 6.69 5.90
N LEU A 129 -1.73 5.39 6.19
CA LEU A 129 -2.46 4.34 5.48
C LEU A 129 -3.97 4.46 5.73
N PHE A 130 -4.39 4.70 6.98
CA PHE A 130 -5.79 4.97 7.33
C PHE A 130 -6.33 6.17 6.56
N ARG A 131 -5.58 7.28 6.56
CA ARG A 131 -5.91 8.50 5.80
C ARG A 131 -6.12 8.18 4.33
N LEU A 132 -5.23 7.41 3.70
CA LEU A 132 -5.37 6.98 2.30
C LEU A 132 -6.62 6.13 2.05
N THR A 133 -7.06 5.30 3.02
CA THR A 133 -8.33 4.57 2.87
C THR A 133 -9.55 5.48 2.77
N LYS A 134 -9.46 6.73 3.25
CA LYS A 134 -10.52 7.75 3.14
C LYS A 134 -10.55 8.44 1.78
N GLY A 135 -9.53 8.25 0.93
CA GLY A 135 -9.44 8.84 -0.42
C GLY A 135 -10.55 8.40 -1.37
N PHE A 136 -11.23 7.30 -1.07
CA PHE A 136 -12.36 6.80 -1.83
C PHE A 136 -13.50 6.45 -0.88
N ASN A 137 -14.74 6.65 -1.31
CA ASN A 137 -15.90 6.24 -0.53
C ASN A 137 -16.04 4.71 -0.49
N ALA A 138 -16.89 4.21 0.42
CA ALA A 138 -17.07 2.77 0.62
C ALA A 138 -17.54 2.05 -0.65
N GLU A 139 -18.40 2.67 -1.47
CA GLU A 139 -18.90 2.10 -2.72
C GLU A 139 -17.79 1.93 -3.77
N ALA A 140 -16.87 2.90 -3.87
CA ALA A 140 -15.70 2.80 -4.73
C ALA A 140 -14.78 1.67 -4.28
N TRP A 141 -14.52 1.54 -2.97
CA TRP A 141 -13.75 0.41 -2.41
C TRP A 141 -14.39 -0.95 -2.64
N LYS A 142 -15.72 -1.05 -2.53
CA LYS A 142 -16.48 -2.27 -2.87
C LYS A 142 -16.35 -2.65 -4.34
N LYS A 143 -16.33 -1.67 -5.24
CA LYS A 143 -16.19 -1.89 -6.69
C LYS A 143 -14.76 -2.06 -7.16
N MET A 144 -13.77 -1.68 -6.34
CA MET A 144 -12.36 -1.75 -6.70
C MET A 144 -11.93 -3.21 -6.88
N LYS A 145 -11.17 -3.43 -7.94
CA LYS A 145 -10.64 -4.72 -8.38
C LYS A 145 -9.16 -4.64 -8.74
N ILE A 146 -8.52 -5.80 -8.84
CA ILE A 146 -7.17 -5.92 -9.39
C ILE A 146 -7.30 -5.86 -10.91
N LEU A 147 -6.67 -4.87 -11.52
CA LEU A 147 -6.70 -4.60 -12.97
C LEU A 147 -5.45 -5.15 -13.66
N SER A 148 -4.31 -5.08 -12.98
CA SER A 148 -3.03 -5.61 -13.43
C SER A 148 -2.29 -6.20 -12.25
N LYS A 149 -1.42 -7.17 -12.54
CA LYS A 149 -0.48 -7.74 -11.59
C LYS A 149 0.83 -7.96 -12.30
N GLU A 150 1.88 -7.33 -11.79
CA GLU A 150 3.24 -7.45 -12.29
C GLU A 150 4.11 -8.02 -11.19
N GLU A 151 4.87 -9.06 -11.50
CA GLU A 151 5.79 -9.71 -10.57
C GLU A 151 7.22 -9.49 -11.05
N THR A 152 8.05 -8.92 -10.19
CA THR A 152 9.47 -8.66 -10.45
C THR A 152 10.31 -9.12 -9.27
N VAL A 153 11.63 -9.01 -9.38
CA VAL A 153 12.56 -9.29 -8.28
C VAL A 153 13.35 -8.03 -7.97
N GLN A 154 13.26 -7.54 -6.74
CA GLN A 154 14.03 -6.39 -6.26
C GLN A 154 14.91 -6.82 -5.09
N ALA A 155 16.22 -6.57 -5.18
CA ALA A 155 17.20 -6.98 -4.17
C ALA A 155 17.10 -8.47 -3.77
N GLY A 156 16.86 -9.36 -4.75
CA GLY A 156 16.73 -10.80 -4.54
C GLY A 156 15.41 -11.25 -3.91
N ARG A 157 14.41 -10.36 -3.79
CA ARG A 157 13.10 -10.65 -3.19
C ARG A 157 11.97 -10.45 -4.20
N PRO A 158 10.91 -11.27 -4.17
CA PRO A 158 9.72 -11.03 -4.98
C PRO A 158 9.11 -9.66 -4.66
N LEU A 159 8.86 -8.87 -5.70
CA LEU A 159 8.09 -7.64 -5.65
C LEU A 159 6.85 -7.84 -6.53
N VAL A 160 5.67 -7.64 -5.96
CA VAL A 160 4.42 -7.69 -6.70
C VAL A 160 3.78 -6.32 -6.70
N GLN A 161 3.47 -5.81 -7.88
CA GLN A 161 2.75 -4.56 -8.08
C GLN A 161 1.36 -4.87 -8.63
N MET A 162 0.33 -4.37 -7.97
CA MET A 162 -1.05 -4.52 -8.40
C MET A 162 -1.63 -3.16 -8.76
N GLY A 163 -2.09 -3.00 -10.00
CA GLY A 163 -2.94 -1.89 -10.38
C GLY A 163 -4.35 -2.13 -9.86
N LEU A 164 -4.87 -1.22 -9.04
CA LEU A 164 -6.19 -1.33 -8.40
C LEU A 164 -7.11 -0.23 -8.93
N GLY A 165 -8.35 -0.59 -9.27
CA GLY A 165 -9.32 0.38 -9.79
C GLY A 165 -10.68 -0.21 -10.09
N VAL A 166 -11.58 0.58 -10.67
CA VAL A 166 -12.98 0.17 -10.92
C VAL A 166 -13.16 -0.44 -12.32
N SER A 167 -12.38 0.05 -13.29
CA SER A 167 -12.32 -0.43 -14.67
C SER A 167 -10.91 -0.23 -15.22
N LYS A 168 -10.59 -0.83 -16.37
CA LYS A 168 -9.26 -0.70 -16.99
C LYS A 168 -8.86 0.77 -17.19
N ASP A 169 -9.81 1.63 -17.58
CA ASP A 169 -9.57 3.07 -17.78
C ASP A 169 -9.67 3.90 -16.50
N LYS A 170 -9.93 3.27 -15.36
CA LYS A 170 -10.07 3.91 -14.04
C LYS A 170 -9.24 3.16 -12.99
N GLN A 171 -7.94 3.06 -13.25
CA GLN A 171 -6.96 2.70 -12.22
C GLN A 171 -6.85 3.85 -11.22
N LEU A 172 -6.99 3.56 -9.93
CA LEU A 172 -7.03 4.54 -8.85
C LEU A 172 -5.77 4.54 -8.00
N MET A 173 -5.11 3.38 -7.89
CA MET A 173 -3.85 3.25 -7.18
C MET A 173 -3.02 2.08 -7.70
N VAL A 174 -1.73 2.11 -7.38
CA VAL A 174 -0.82 0.97 -7.48
C VAL A 174 -0.39 0.57 -6.08
N LEU A 175 -0.58 -0.71 -5.75
CA LEU A 175 -0.12 -1.30 -4.49
C LEU A 175 1.10 -2.18 -4.78
N SER A 176 2.26 -1.78 -4.25
CA SER A 176 3.48 -2.57 -4.32
C SER A 176 3.68 -3.32 -3.00
N CYS A 177 3.95 -4.62 -3.09
CA CYS A 177 4.03 -5.49 -1.93
C CYS A 177 5.14 -6.53 -2.07
N MET A 178 5.68 -6.96 -0.94
CA MET A 178 6.75 -7.96 -0.86
C MET A 178 6.46 -8.92 0.30
N PRO A 179 6.96 -10.16 0.23
CA PRO A 179 6.91 -11.05 1.38
C PRO A 179 7.87 -10.58 2.49
N LEU A 180 7.44 -10.74 3.73
CA LEU A 180 8.25 -10.53 4.92
C LEU A 180 9.38 -11.57 4.98
N PRO A 181 10.62 -11.20 5.39
CA PRO A 181 11.67 -12.18 5.57
C PRO A 181 11.38 -12.99 6.83
N GLY A 182 11.40 -14.31 6.71
CA GLY A 182 11.29 -15.19 7.86
C GLY A 182 11.45 -16.66 7.47
N LYS A 183 11.90 -17.47 8.43
CA LYS A 183 11.80 -18.93 8.36
C LYS A 183 10.49 -19.32 9.07
N GLY A 184 9.51 -19.79 8.31
CA GLY A 184 8.18 -20.18 8.81
C GLY A 184 7.20 -20.44 7.66
N GLU A 185 6.10 -21.16 7.93
CA GLU A 185 5.20 -21.72 6.91
C GLU A 185 4.23 -20.70 6.27
N LYS A 186 4.02 -19.54 6.88
CA LYS A 186 3.17 -18.47 6.31
C LYS A 186 3.98 -17.19 6.14
N LYS A 187 4.47 -16.93 4.92
CA LYS A 187 5.12 -15.67 4.55
C LYS A 187 4.06 -14.57 4.47
N GLN A 188 3.92 -13.78 5.52
CA GLN A 188 3.09 -12.58 5.50
C GLN A 188 3.59 -11.61 4.42
N TRP A 189 2.66 -10.93 3.76
CA TRP A 189 2.96 -9.89 2.77
C TRP A 189 2.78 -8.51 3.36
N VAL A 190 3.69 -7.60 3.01
CA VAL A 190 3.72 -6.23 3.52
C VAL A 190 3.63 -5.22 2.38
N ILE A 191 3.15 -4.03 2.71
CA ILE A 191 3.08 -2.90 1.78
C ILE A 191 4.46 -2.26 1.68
N VAL A 192 4.98 -2.19 0.46
CA VAL A 192 6.26 -1.52 0.15
C VAL A 192 6.05 -0.16 -0.44
N THR A 193 5.00 0.09 -1.21
CA THR A 193 4.57 1.44 -1.57
C THR A 193 3.09 1.43 -1.92
N ILE A 194 2.44 2.58 -1.73
CA ILE A 194 1.13 2.86 -2.30
C ILE A 194 1.26 4.13 -3.14
N GLN A 195 0.86 4.06 -4.40
CA GLN A 195 0.86 5.22 -5.30
C GLN A 195 -0.56 5.51 -5.75
N MET A 196 -1.06 6.71 -5.47
CA MET A 196 -2.33 7.19 -6.00
C MET A 196 -2.13 7.62 -7.46
N THR A 197 -2.91 7.06 -8.37
CA THR A 197 -2.87 7.43 -9.80
C THR A 197 -3.87 8.53 -10.14
N VAL A 198 -4.66 8.98 -9.17
CA VAL A 198 -5.61 10.08 -9.31
C VAL A 198 -5.26 11.21 -8.34
N ASN A 199 -5.74 12.42 -8.65
CA ASN A 199 -5.74 13.55 -7.72
C ASN A 199 -7.10 13.69 -6.98
N LYS A 200 -7.24 14.74 -6.16
CA LYS A 200 -8.47 15.00 -5.37
C LYS A 200 -9.75 15.13 -6.21
N ASN A 201 -9.62 15.50 -7.49
CA ASN A 201 -10.74 15.64 -8.43
C ASN A 201 -11.05 14.31 -9.16
N GLY A 202 -10.36 13.22 -8.82
CA GLY A 202 -10.48 11.93 -9.50
C GLY A 202 -9.86 11.90 -10.91
N LEU A 203 -9.08 12.93 -11.26
CA LEU A 203 -8.37 12.99 -12.54
C LEU A 203 -7.08 12.19 -12.44
N MET A 204 -6.80 11.41 -13.48
CA MET A 204 -5.56 10.64 -13.60
C MET A 204 -4.35 11.58 -13.62
N ARG A 205 -3.27 11.12 -12.99
CA ARG A 205 -1.95 11.78 -12.95
C ARG A 205 -1.06 11.33 -14.10
#